data_AF-A0A8S0VR07-F1
#
_entry.id   AF-A0A8S0VR07-F1
#
_cell.length_a   1.000
_cell.length_b   1.000
_cell.length_c   1.000
_cell.angle_alpha   90.00
_cell.angle_beta   90.00
_cell.angle_gamma   90.00
#
_symmetry.space_group_name_H-M   'P 1'
#
loop_
_entity.id
_entity.type
_entity.pdbx_description
1 polymer ?
#
loop_
_entity_poly.entity_id
_entity_poly.type
_entity_poly.pdbx_seq_one_letter_code
_entity_poly.pdbx_strand_id
1 'polypeptide(L)'
;MDVIQFPPSEGGRGAVALKDIPEGHTVFEIPRSLVLSTRTSTLPQRFGGNAWKKAMLHQGWSGLILCMMWEAAQGSHSKWSAYFDSLPTSFDTPMFWNDEDLTELKGTSVVDKLGKDQAEKDFTEKILPAVQSRPDLFNSQDIPTKYTLETYHLMGTRISSRSFTLEKAEEEVEHHDADDPAENEAANTSMGSAMDVDGPPSLDHEQGDEHPDHQEEEEGNNEEEEEDSTEVVMIPLADILNARYRTENVKLFYEPNCLKMVSTKPIKAGEQIWNTYGDLPNAELLRGFGHVDYLPLAGTDNKFGNPGDVVEVRADLFVQCALEVHPEHVKEAESELIERIDWWLEEGGDDVFVLEIDPDSSELEIPPPMLSFTRLILFQAEWERAKSKSKPPKPTMDMQTLSVLVAVLERRLQAYDTSLEADESILNTRLDALSLNKRHALIVRVGEKRILQAYRDKVGHLLDEARMKEAGASSGKSSGKGKRQREADDSEKDGGRRIKRQVR
;
A
#
# COMPACT_ATOMS: atom_id res chain seq x y z
N MET A 1 28.20 9.53 13.73
CA MET A 1 27.03 10.36 13.40
C MET A 1 26.71 11.26 14.57
N ASP A 2 25.91 12.30 14.36
CA ASP A 2 25.29 13.11 15.41
C ASP A 2 23.77 13.19 15.15
N VAL A 3 23.00 13.58 16.16
CA VAL A 3 21.55 13.75 16.05
C VAL A 3 21.23 15.23 16.11
N ILE A 4 20.63 15.75 15.04
CA ILE A 4 20.31 17.17 14.90
C ILE A 4 18.84 17.39 14.56
N GLN A 5 18.40 18.64 14.66
CA GLN A 5 17.07 19.06 14.25
C GLN A 5 17.11 19.60 12.82
N PHE A 6 16.54 18.86 11.88
CA PHE A 6 16.27 19.31 10.52
C PHE A 6 14.96 20.12 10.46
N PRO A 7 14.74 20.90 9.38
CA PRO A 7 13.44 21.48 9.09
C PRO A 7 12.33 20.40 9.13
N PRO A 8 11.08 20.75 9.51
CA PRO A 8 9.97 19.79 9.50
C PRO A 8 9.77 19.11 8.14
N SER A 9 10.04 19.84 7.04
CA SER A 9 10.00 19.31 5.67
C SER A 9 11.04 18.23 5.39
N GLU A 10 12.03 18.04 6.27
CA GLU A 10 13.14 17.07 6.15
C GLU A 10 13.11 16.00 7.27
N GLY A 11 11.95 15.79 7.89
CA GLY A 11 11.72 14.74 8.89
C GLY A 11 12.01 15.18 10.33
N GLY A 12 12.41 16.43 10.56
CA GLY A 12 12.61 16.94 11.91
C GLY A 12 13.87 16.36 12.58
N ARG A 13 13.74 15.68 13.72
CA ARG A 13 14.93 15.15 14.43
C ARG A 13 15.49 13.94 13.68
N GLY A 14 16.74 14.01 13.22
CA GLY A 14 17.36 12.96 12.41
C GLY A 14 18.87 12.84 12.65
N ALA A 15 19.50 11.86 12.00
CA ALA A 15 20.94 11.63 12.12
C ALA A 15 21.74 12.25 10.96
N VAL A 16 22.92 12.80 11.26
CA VAL A 16 23.85 13.40 10.29
C VAL A 16 25.23 12.74 10.36
N ALA A 17 25.87 12.57 9.20
CA ALA A 17 27.24 12.08 9.13
C ALA A 17 28.24 13.16 9.58
N LEU A 18 29.11 12.83 10.55
CA LEU A 18 30.16 13.73 11.03
C LEU A 18 31.46 13.67 10.20
N LYS A 19 31.58 12.63 9.39
CA LYS A 19 32.70 12.34 8.49
C LYS A 19 32.15 11.55 7.31
N ASP A 20 32.89 11.49 6.22
CA ASP A 20 32.54 10.63 5.09
C ASP A 20 32.43 9.16 5.54
N ILE A 21 31.32 8.52 5.17
CA ILE A 21 31.00 7.12 5.43
C ILE A 21 31.06 6.40 4.08
N PRO A 22 31.95 5.42 3.88
CA PRO A 22 31.98 4.63 2.66
C PRO A 22 30.80 3.65 2.62
N GLU A 23 30.41 3.23 1.42
CA GLU A 23 29.45 2.14 1.23
C GLU A 23 29.90 0.86 1.95
N GLY A 24 28.93 0.09 2.47
CA GLY A 24 29.17 -1.12 3.26
C GLY A 24 29.68 -0.88 4.69
N HIS A 25 29.70 0.38 5.17
CA HIS A 25 30.13 0.68 6.53
C HIS A 25 29.01 0.46 7.56
N THR A 26 29.32 -0.26 8.63
CA THR A 26 28.45 -0.35 9.81
C THR A 26 28.43 1.00 10.54
N VAL A 27 27.30 1.68 10.49
CA VAL A 27 27.09 2.99 11.14
C VAL A 27 26.94 2.82 12.65
N PHE A 28 26.15 1.82 13.09
CA PHE A 28 26.01 1.41 14.48
C PHE A 28 25.47 -0.02 14.59
N GLU A 29 25.62 -0.62 15.77
CA GLU A 29 25.13 -1.96 16.12
C GLU A 29 24.26 -1.87 17.37
N ILE A 30 23.16 -2.63 17.38
CA ILE A 30 22.18 -2.66 18.47
C ILE A 30 22.06 -4.09 18.98
N PRO A 31 22.47 -4.39 20.22
CA PRO A 31 22.25 -5.70 20.81
C PRO A 31 20.76 -6.05 20.84
N ARG A 32 20.39 -7.30 20.52
CA ARG A 32 18.99 -7.76 20.54
C ARG A 32 18.30 -7.54 21.89
N SER A 33 19.05 -7.55 22.99
CA SER A 33 18.53 -7.28 24.34
C SER A 33 17.97 -5.86 24.55
N LEU A 34 18.32 -4.90 23.68
CA LEU A 34 17.83 -3.53 23.68
C LEU A 34 16.58 -3.32 22.82
N VAL A 35 16.27 -4.25 21.90
CA VAL A 35 15.01 -4.23 21.15
C VAL A 35 13.85 -4.37 22.13
N LEU A 36 12.83 -3.53 22.02
CA LEU A 36 11.62 -3.62 22.84
C LEU A 36 10.54 -4.36 22.05
N SER A 37 10.21 -5.57 22.51
CA SER A 37 9.15 -6.40 21.97
C SER A 37 8.40 -7.12 23.10
N THR A 38 7.37 -7.89 22.76
CA THR A 38 6.69 -8.77 23.72
C THR A 38 7.63 -9.85 24.29
N ARG A 39 8.68 -10.25 23.56
CA ARG A 39 9.67 -11.23 24.01
C ARG A 39 10.69 -10.65 24.98
N THR A 40 11.14 -9.41 24.76
CA THR A 40 12.20 -8.79 25.57
C THR A 40 11.67 -8.03 26.79
N SER A 41 10.37 -7.70 26.79
CA SER A 41 9.65 -7.15 27.92
C SER A 41 9.46 -8.21 29.02
N THR A 42 9.56 -7.79 30.28
CA THR A 42 9.31 -8.71 31.41
C THR A 42 7.81 -8.91 31.67
N LEU A 43 6.95 -8.09 31.06
CA LEU A 43 5.52 -8.10 31.33
C LEU A 43 4.86 -9.42 30.93
N PRO A 44 5.00 -9.96 29.70
CA PRO A 44 4.23 -11.15 29.31
C PRO A 44 4.56 -12.37 30.18
N GLN A 45 5.82 -12.56 30.56
CA GLN A 45 6.23 -13.60 31.50
C GLN A 45 5.56 -13.44 32.88
N ARG A 46 5.51 -12.22 33.41
CA ARG A 46 4.84 -11.91 34.70
C ARG A 46 3.33 -12.01 34.60
N PHE A 47 2.76 -11.65 33.46
CA PHE A 47 1.34 -11.74 33.15
C PHE A 47 0.90 -13.21 33.02
N GLY A 48 1.82 -14.10 32.64
CA GLY A 48 1.61 -15.54 32.52
C GLY A 48 0.99 -15.88 31.16
N GLY A 49 1.62 -16.81 30.43
CA GLY A 49 1.29 -17.12 29.03
C GLY A 49 -0.19 -17.45 28.80
N ASN A 50 -0.81 -18.26 29.67
CA ASN A 50 -2.23 -18.61 29.52
C ASN A 50 -3.16 -17.40 29.70
N ALA A 51 -2.85 -16.51 30.65
CA ALA A 51 -3.64 -15.30 30.86
C ALA A 51 -3.42 -14.30 29.72
N TRP A 52 -2.18 -14.20 29.21
CA TRP A 52 -1.82 -13.36 28.08
C TRP A 52 -2.57 -13.77 26.81
N LYS A 53 -2.57 -15.08 26.50
CA LYS A 53 -3.33 -15.64 25.37
C LYS A 53 -4.83 -15.45 25.54
N LYS A 54 -5.38 -15.72 26.74
CA LYS A 54 -6.80 -15.51 27.04
C LYS A 54 -7.26 -14.06 26.89
N ALA A 55 -6.38 -13.11 27.16
CA ALA A 55 -6.64 -11.68 26.97
C ALA A 55 -6.41 -11.20 25.52
N MET A 56 -6.13 -12.12 24.58
CA MET A 56 -5.84 -11.81 23.18
C MET A 56 -4.65 -10.87 22.98
N LEU A 57 -3.73 -10.79 23.96
CA LEU A 57 -2.56 -9.89 23.89
C LEU A 57 -1.41 -10.46 23.04
N HIS A 58 -1.59 -11.65 22.49
CA HIS A 58 -0.63 -12.30 21.58
C HIS A 58 -0.91 -11.96 20.11
N GLN A 59 -2.05 -11.32 19.82
CA GLN A 59 -2.49 -10.95 18.49
C GLN A 59 -2.36 -9.44 18.30
N GLY A 60 -1.99 -9.04 17.08
CA GLY A 60 -1.79 -7.66 16.69
C GLY A 60 -0.85 -6.89 17.62
N TRP A 61 -1.05 -5.58 17.69
CA TRP A 61 -0.17 -4.68 18.46
C TRP A 61 -0.55 -4.52 19.92
N SER A 62 -1.71 -5.02 20.35
CA SER A 62 -2.24 -4.80 21.71
C SER A 62 -1.27 -5.23 22.80
N GLY A 63 -0.59 -6.38 22.62
CA GLY A 63 0.43 -6.85 23.53
C GLY A 63 1.67 -5.95 23.62
N LEU A 64 2.15 -5.48 22.47
CA LEU A 64 3.30 -4.57 22.40
C LEU A 64 2.97 -3.21 23.00
N ILE A 65 1.79 -2.65 22.68
CA ILE A 65 1.30 -1.40 23.26
C ILE A 65 1.27 -1.51 24.79
N LEU A 66 0.70 -2.59 25.33
CA LEU A 66 0.66 -2.79 26.78
C LEU A 66 2.07 -2.93 27.39
N CYS A 67 3.01 -3.60 26.70
CA CYS A 67 4.40 -3.64 27.13
C CYS A 67 5.03 -2.25 27.17
N MET A 68 4.79 -1.40 26.17
CA MET A 68 5.29 -0.02 26.15
C MET A 68 4.68 0.83 27.28
N MET A 69 3.37 0.70 27.52
CA MET A 69 2.69 1.37 28.64
C MET A 69 3.27 0.93 29.99
N TRP A 70 3.50 -0.37 30.16
CA TRP A 70 4.12 -0.93 31.35
C TRP A 70 5.52 -0.37 31.60
N GLU A 71 6.39 -0.41 30.59
CA GLU A 71 7.77 0.07 30.72
C GLU A 71 7.82 1.59 30.97
N ALA A 72 6.98 2.37 30.30
CA ALA A 72 6.84 3.80 30.56
C ALA A 72 6.37 4.08 32.01
N ALA A 73 5.45 3.27 32.53
CA ALA A 73 4.91 3.43 33.88
C ALA A 73 5.95 3.21 35.00
N GLN A 74 7.04 2.47 34.71
CA GLN A 74 8.14 2.23 35.64
C GLN A 74 9.12 3.41 35.76
N GLY A 75 9.05 4.38 34.83
CA GLY A 75 9.95 5.53 34.80
C GLY A 75 11.42 5.11 34.79
N SER A 76 12.24 5.67 35.68
CA SER A 76 13.69 5.42 35.77
C SER A 76 14.08 3.96 36.07
N HIS A 77 13.14 3.12 36.49
CA HIS A 77 13.40 1.70 36.74
C HIS A 77 13.32 0.85 35.47
N SER A 78 12.73 1.38 34.38
CA SER A 78 12.75 0.70 33.09
C SER A 78 14.14 0.76 32.47
N LYS A 79 14.59 -0.38 31.93
CA LYS A 79 15.81 -0.43 31.12
C LYS A 79 15.71 0.40 29.84
N TRP A 80 14.51 0.77 29.40
CA TRP A 80 14.24 1.61 28.24
C TRP A 80 13.88 3.06 28.59
N SER A 81 14.05 3.49 29.85
CA SER A 81 13.73 4.87 30.27
C SER A 81 14.32 5.94 29.35
N ALA A 82 15.63 5.86 29.06
CA ALA A 82 16.30 6.80 28.15
C ALA A 82 15.78 6.73 26.70
N TYR A 83 15.29 5.56 26.26
CA TYR A 83 14.66 5.42 24.95
C TYR A 83 13.31 6.12 24.93
N PHE A 84 12.46 5.92 25.94
CA PHE A 84 11.18 6.63 26.07
C PHE A 84 11.35 8.15 26.16
N ASP A 85 12.39 8.63 26.85
CA ASP A 85 12.72 10.06 26.93
C ASP A 85 13.10 10.65 25.55
N SER A 86 13.56 9.81 24.63
CA SER A 86 13.94 10.20 23.27
C SER A 86 12.79 10.14 22.26
N LEU A 87 11.70 9.44 22.58
CA LEU A 87 10.54 9.24 21.70
C LEU A 87 9.64 10.49 21.67
N PRO A 88 8.99 10.79 20.55
CA PRO A 88 8.03 11.88 20.46
C PRO A 88 6.88 11.74 21.47
N THR A 89 6.44 12.87 22.02
CA THR A 89 5.28 12.97 22.93
C THR A 89 4.05 13.58 22.25
N SER A 90 4.20 14.02 21.01
CA SER A 90 3.14 14.59 20.16
C SER A 90 3.38 14.16 18.73
N PHE A 91 2.29 14.04 17.96
CA PHE A 91 2.31 13.59 16.58
C PHE A 91 1.43 14.48 15.72
N ASP A 92 1.83 14.64 14.46
CA ASP A 92 1.07 15.35 13.43
C ASP A 92 0.23 14.38 12.57
N THR A 93 0.04 13.13 13.02
CA THR A 93 -0.81 12.15 12.34
C THR A 93 -2.30 12.53 12.44
N PRO A 94 -3.11 12.25 11.41
CA PRO A 94 -4.52 12.63 11.40
C PRO A 94 -5.36 12.08 12.56
N MET A 95 -4.92 11.02 13.23
CA MET A 95 -5.55 10.49 14.45
C MET A 95 -5.72 11.55 15.57
N PHE A 96 -4.84 12.56 15.61
CA PHE A 96 -4.86 13.65 16.58
C PHE A 96 -5.39 14.97 16.03
N TRP A 97 -5.86 14.99 14.77
CA TRP A 97 -6.40 16.21 14.16
C TRP A 97 -7.80 16.50 14.70
N ASN A 98 -8.18 17.78 14.65
CA ASN A 98 -9.56 18.20 14.90
C ASN A 98 -10.43 17.96 13.66
N ASP A 99 -11.74 18.04 13.83
CA ASP A 99 -12.70 17.79 12.75
C ASP A 99 -12.52 18.76 11.56
N GLU A 100 -12.14 20.03 11.80
CA GLU A 100 -11.90 20.99 10.70
C GLU A 100 -10.72 20.54 9.84
N ASP A 101 -9.60 20.14 10.43
CA ASP A 101 -8.43 19.65 9.71
C ASP A 101 -8.72 18.30 9.02
N LEU A 102 -9.52 17.43 9.63
CA LEU A 102 -9.93 16.16 9.00
C LEU A 102 -10.79 16.38 7.75
N THR A 103 -11.61 17.43 7.69
CA THR A 103 -12.38 17.74 6.48
C THR A 103 -11.51 18.07 5.27
N GLU A 104 -10.27 18.53 5.48
CA GLU A 104 -9.33 18.83 4.39
C GLU A 104 -8.83 17.57 3.65
N LEU A 105 -8.99 16.40 4.27
CA LEU A 105 -8.65 15.07 3.72
C LEU A 105 -9.84 14.37 3.05
N LYS A 106 -10.99 15.04 2.93
CA LYS A 106 -12.17 14.47 2.27
C LYS A 106 -11.86 14.08 0.82
N GLY A 107 -12.22 12.85 0.47
CA GLY A 107 -11.94 12.26 -0.84
C GLY A 107 -10.62 11.49 -0.91
N THR A 108 -9.79 11.51 0.14
CA THR A 108 -8.62 10.63 0.28
C THR A 108 -8.99 9.34 1.03
N SER A 109 -8.18 8.29 0.94
CA SER A 109 -8.37 7.05 1.73
C SER A 109 -7.92 7.18 3.20
N VAL A 110 -7.27 8.29 3.56
CA VAL A 110 -6.62 8.48 4.87
C VAL A 110 -7.61 8.39 6.02
N VAL A 111 -8.76 9.07 5.91
CA VAL A 111 -9.75 9.17 6.98
C VAL A 111 -10.40 7.82 7.27
N ASP A 112 -10.70 7.05 6.22
CA ASP A 112 -11.34 5.74 6.33
C ASP A 112 -10.41 4.71 7.01
N LYS A 113 -9.09 4.92 6.91
CA LYS A 113 -8.04 4.02 7.43
C LYS A 113 -7.41 4.45 8.76
N LEU A 114 -8.00 5.39 9.50
CA LEU A 114 -7.42 5.87 10.77
C LEU A 114 -7.49 4.84 11.92
N GLY A 115 -8.46 3.93 11.90
CA GLY A 115 -8.59 2.87 12.92
C GLY A 115 -8.86 3.37 14.34
N LYS A 116 -9.19 4.65 14.54
CA LYS A 116 -9.38 5.25 15.88
C LYS A 116 -10.48 4.56 16.68
N ASP A 117 -11.64 4.35 16.08
CA ASP A 117 -12.77 3.70 16.75
C ASP A 117 -12.43 2.26 17.16
N GLN A 118 -11.63 1.55 16.35
CA GLN A 118 -11.18 0.21 16.66
C GLN A 118 -10.19 0.22 17.83
N ALA A 119 -9.20 1.13 17.81
CA ALA A 119 -8.25 1.31 18.90
C ALA A 119 -8.94 1.65 20.24
N GLU A 120 -9.98 2.50 20.24
CA GLU A 120 -10.75 2.83 21.44
C GLU A 120 -11.55 1.64 21.99
N LYS A 121 -12.09 0.79 21.10
CA LYS A 121 -12.74 -0.48 21.48
C LYS A 121 -11.73 -1.44 22.08
N ASP A 122 -10.58 -1.65 21.44
CA ASP A 122 -9.55 -2.57 21.94
C ASP A 122 -8.99 -2.14 23.29
N PHE A 123 -8.82 -0.83 23.50
CA PHE A 123 -8.47 -0.31 24.81
C PHE A 123 -9.51 -0.68 25.87
N THR A 124 -10.79 -0.48 25.57
CA THR A 124 -11.89 -0.66 26.53
C THR A 124 -12.21 -2.13 26.79
N GLU A 125 -12.15 -2.97 25.75
CA GLU A 125 -12.60 -4.37 25.79
C GLU A 125 -11.46 -5.36 26.03
N LYS A 126 -10.21 -5.01 25.68
CA LYS A 126 -9.04 -5.90 25.84
C LYS A 126 -8.07 -5.37 26.89
N ILE A 127 -7.54 -4.15 26.70
CA ILE A 127 -6.44 -3.63 27.54
C ILE A 127 -6.90 -3.34 28.97
N LEU A 128 -7.99 -2.60 29.14
CA LEU A 128 -8.46 -2.19 30.46
C LEU A 128 -8.85 -3.40 31.33
N PRO A 129 -9.61 -4.42 30.84
CA PRO A 129 -9.87 -5.64 31.59
C PRO A 129 -8.59 -6.44 31.91
N ALA A 130 -7.64 -6.51 30.97
CA ALA A 130 -6.37 -7.21 31.20
C ALA A 130 -5.57 -6.57 32.34
N VAL A 131 -5.43 -5.24 32.34
CA VAL A 131 -4.76 -4.47 33.39
C VAL A 131 -5.47 -4.66 34.74
N GLN A 132 -6.81 -4.58 34.78
CA GLN A 132 -7.60 -4.74 36.00
C GLN A 132 -7.55 -6.17 36.58
N SER A 133 -7.36 -7.19 35.74
CA SER A 133 -7.30 -8.58 36.17
C SER A 133 -6.05 -8.93 36.98
N ARG A 134 -5.01 -8.10 36.93
CA ARG A 134 -3.70 -8.33 37.56
C ARG A 134 -3.29 -7.20 38.52
N PRO A 135 -4.00 -7.01 39.64
CA PRO A 135 -3.69 -5.97 40.63
C PRO A 135 -2.33 -6.17 41.32
N ASP A 136 -1.76 -7.37 41.22
CA ASP A 136 -0.40 -7.70 41.68
C ASP A 136 0.69 -7.09 40.78
N LEU A 137 0.38 -6.82 39.51
CA LEU A 137 1.26 -6.13 38.56
C LEU A 137 0.89 -4.65 38.44
N PHE A 138 -0.39 -4.36 38.30
CA PHE A 138 -0.91 -3.02 38.01
C PHE A 138 -1.56 -2.41 39.26
N ASN A 139 -0.89 -1.42 39.86
CA ASN A 139 -1.44 -0.71 41.01
C ASN A 139 -2.71 0.06 40.61
N SER A 140 -3.80 -0.11 41.36
CA SER A 140 -5.08 0.57 41.09
C SER A 140 -4.98 2.10 41.08
N GLN A 141 -3.98 2.69 41.74
CA GLN A 141 -3.72 4.14 41.69
C GLN A 141 -3.06 4.60 40.38
N ASP A 142 -2.30 3.72 39.73
CA ASP A 142 -1.58 4.01 38.49
C ASP A 142 -2.47 3.82 37.26
N ILE A 143 -3.49 2.95 37.32
CA ILE A 143 -4.42 2.70 36.20
C ILE A 143 -5.01 4.00 35.63
N PRO A 144 -5.66 4.89 36.41
CA PRO A 144 -6.30 6.09 35.86
C PRO A 144 -5.32 7.17 35.39
N THR A 145 -4.02 7.03 35.66
CA THR A 145 -3.02 8.07 35.32
C THR A 145 -1.99 7.62 34.28
N LYS A 146 -1.63 6.33 34.27
CA LYS A 146 -0.61 5.77 33.39
C LYS A 146 -1.19 4.87 32.30
N TYR A 147 -2.29 4.18 32.59
CA TYR A 147 -2.94 3.25 31.67
C TYR A 147 -4.24 3.85 31.12
N THR A 148 -4.11 5.02 30.51
CA THR A 148 -5.23 5.79 29.94
C THR A 148 -5.35 5.54 28.44
N LEU A 149 -6.50 5.89 27.87
CA LEU A 149 -6.71 5.86 26.43
C LEU A 149 -5.72 6.77 25.69
N GLU A 150 -5.39 7.92 26.26
CA GLU A 150 -4.38 8.83 25.71
C GLU A 150 -3.00 8.17 25.63
N THR A 151 -2.56 7.48 26.70
CA THR A 151 -1.31 6.72 26.65
C THR A 151 -1.38 5.58 25.64
N TYR A 152 -2.53 4.91 25.51
CA TYR A 152 -2.72 3.84 24.53
C TYR A 152 -2.56 4.36 23.09
N HIS A 153 -3.24 5.47 22.74
CA HIS A 153 -3.07 6.13 21.44
C HIS A 153 -1.63 6.57 21.23
N LEU A 154 -0.99 7.20 22.23
CA LEU A 154 0.40 7.64 22.13
C LEU A 154 1.36 6.47 21.82
N MET A 155 1.21 5.34 22.52
CA MET A 155 2.06 4.16 22.29
C MET A 155 1.75 3.49 20.95
N GLY A 156 0.48 3.39 20.56
CA GLY A 156 0.08 2.87 19.24
C GLY A 156 0.65 3.70 18.09
N THR A 157 0.60 5.04 18.18
CA THR A 157 1.22 5.92 17.18
C THR A 157 2.74 5.82 17.20
N ARG A 158 3.38 5.64 18.36
CA ARG A 158 4.82 5.35 18.43
C ARG A 158 5.16 4.07 17.69
N ILE A 159 4.37 3.00 17.83
CA ILE A 159 4.58 1.76 17.07
C ILE A 159 4.42 2.06 15.57
N SER A 160 3.26 2.55 15.14
CA SER A 160 2.96 2.83 13.73
C SER A 160 4.02 3.68 13.02
N SER A 161 4.65 4.63 13.71
CA SER A 161 5.64 5.54 13.12
C SER A 161 7.10 5.09 13.24
N ARG A 162 7.42 4.09 14.08
CA ARG A 162 8.81 3.79 14.50
C ARG A 162 9.14 2.32 14.67
N SER A 163 8.17 1.42 14.51
CA SER A 163 8.41 -0.01 14.64
C SER A 163 9.07 -0.59 13.38
N PHE A 164 9.63 -1.78 13.57
CA PHE A 164 10.21 -2.62 12.53
C PHE A 164 9.53 -3.97 12.58
N THR A 165 9.35 -4.59 11.42
CA THR A 165 8.84 -5.96 11.32
C THR A 165 10.05 -6.89 11.18
N LEU A 166 10.19 -7.80 12.13
CA LEU A 166 11.24 -8.82 12.13
C LEU A 166 10.64 -10.14 11.66
N GLU A 167 11.30 -10.88 10.78
CA GLU A 167 10.99 -12.29 10.63
C GLU A 167 11.43 -13.06 11.88
N LYS A 168 10.58 -13.98 12.35
CA LYS A 168 10.88 -14.86 13.47
C LYS A 168 12.04 -15.75 13.03
N ALA A 169 13.20 -15.56 13.65
CA ALA A 169 14.30 -16.51 13.50
C ALA A 169 13.78 -17.91 13.88
N GLU A 170 13.83 -18.84 12.92
CA GLU A 170 13.55 -20.25 13.18
C GLU A 170 14.42 -20.67 14.37
N GLU A 171 13.79 -21.26 15.40
CA GLU A 171 14.54 -21.81 16.52
C GLU A 171 15.42 -22.93 15.96
N GLU A 172 16.74 -22.69 15.91
CA GLU A 172 17.76 -23.63 15.42
C GLU A 172 17.49 -25.05 15.96
N VAL A 173 16.92 -25.91 15.11
CA VAL A 173 16.98 -27.35 15.32
C VAL A 173 18.44 -27.72 15.07
N GLU A 174 19.18 -28.06 16.13
CA GLU A 174 20.56 -28.54 16.06
C GLU A 174 20.67 -29.76 15.12
N HIS A 175 20.89 -29.53 13.82
CA HIS A 175 21.48 -30.50 12.92
C HIS A 175 22.61 -29.83 12.15
N HIS A 176 23.82 -30.13 12.62
CA HIS A 176 25.08 -29.97 11.91
C HIS A 176 24.94 -30.34 10.43
N ASP A 177 25.14 -29.38 9.54
CA ASP A 177 26.17 -29.46 8.51
C ASP A 177 26.59 -28.05 8.09
N ALA A 178 27.90 -27.79 8.16
CA ALA A 178 28.51 -26.53 7.82
C ALA A 178 28.79 -26.50 6.31
N ASP A 179 28.15 -25.59 5.61
CA ASP A 179 28.67 -24.79 4.47
C ASP A 179 27.48 -24.28 3.63
N ASP A 180 26.85 -23.19 4.08
CA ASP A 180 26.09 -22.29 3.21
C ASP A 180 26.24 -20.86 3.77
N PRO A 181 26.71 -19.86 3.01
CA PRO A 181 26.77 -18.49 3.50
C PRO A 181 25.34 -17.95 3.55
N ALA A 182 24.78 -17.88 4.76
CA ALA A 182 23.48 -17.27 5.02
C ALA A 182 23.35 -15.94 4.26
N GLU A 183 22.37 -15.86 3.35
CA GLU A 183 21.93 -14.60 2.81
C GLU A 183 21.40 -13.77 3.98
N ASN A 184 22.09 -12.68 4.32
CA ASN A 184 21.66 -11.77 5.37
C ASN A 184 20.41 -11.03 4.89
N GLU A 185 19.24 -11.47 5.33
CA GLU A 185 17.96 -10.80 5.05
C GLU A 185 17.89 -9.43 5.73
N ALA A 186 17.33 -8.45 5.01
CA ALA A 186 17.23 -7.07 5.47
C ALA A 186 15.88 -6.83 6.17
N ALA A 187 15.92 -6.01 7.23
CA ALA A 187 14.73 -5.53 7.91
C ALA A 187 13.91 -4.60 7.01
N ASN A 188 12.59 -4.80 6.97
CA ASN A 188 11.69 -3.74 6.54
C ASN A 188 11.22 -2.94 7.76
N THR A 189 11.29 -1.61 7.66
CA THR A 189 10.57 -0.75 8.61
C THR A 189 9.10 -1.13 8.52
N SER A 190 8.44 -1.31 9.67
CA SER A 190 7.07 -1.80 9.71
C SER A 190 6.22 -0.97 8.77
N MET A 191 5.58 -1.63 7.81
CA MET A 191 4.58 -0.97 6.97
C MET A 191 3.60 -0.29 7.91
N GLY A 192 3.21 0.95 7.59
CA GLY A 192 2.22 1.69 8.35
C GLY A 192 0.83 1.07 8.23
N SER A 193 0.70 -0.27 8.23
CA SER A 193 -0.55 -1.00 8.34
C SER A 193 -1.38 -0.28 9.42
N ALA A 194 -2.62 0.06 9.06
CA ALA A 194 -3.59 0.57 10.04
C ALA A 194 -3.42 -0.25 11.30
N MET A 195 -3.40 0.35 12.50
CA MET A 195 -3.37 -0.36 13.78
C MET A 195 -4.10 -1.70 13.63
N ASP A 196 -3.35 -2.76 13.30
CA ASP A 196 -3.98 -3.99 12.79
C ASP A 196 -4.20 -4.80 14.04
N VAL A 197 -5.15 -4.27 14.80
CA VAL A 197 -5.61 -4.82 16.05
C VAL A 197 -6.74 -5.76 15.63
N ASP A 198 -6.32 -6.87 15.05
CA ASP A 198 -7.12 -8.04 14.67
C ASP A 198 -8.05 -7.84 13.45
N GLY A 199 -7.56 -7.24 12.36
CA GLY A 199 -8.18 -7.35 11.03
C GLY A 199 -7.91 -8.71 10.36
N PRO A 200 -8.80 -9.21 9.47
CA PRO A 200 -8.51 -10.42 8.70
C PRO A 200 -7.27 -10.21 7.81
N PRO A 201 -6.51 -11.29 7.52
CA PRO A 201 -5.18 -11.19 6.93
C PRO A 201 -5.22 -10.40 5.62
N SER A 202 -4.34 -9.40 5.52
CA SER A 202 -4.03 -8.78 4.24
C SER A 202 -3.26 -9.82 3.42
N LEU A 203 -3.81 -10.19 2.27
CA LEU A 203 -3.16 -11.11 1.33
C LEU A 203 -1.97 -10.39 0.72
N ASP A 204 -0.76 -10.82 1.07
CA ASP A 204 0.46 -10.32 0.47
C ASP A 204 0.55 -10.72 -1.01
N HIS A 205 0.98 -9.76 -1.84
CA HIS A 205 1.33 -9.95 -3.25
C HIS A 205 2.60 -10.80 -3.37
N GLU A 206 2.45 -12.10 -3.65
CA GLU A 206 3.56 -12.92 -4.11
C GLU A 206 3.94 -12.57 -5.56
N GLN A 207 5.18 -12.09 -5.75
CA GLN A 207 5.82 -12.06 -7.06
C GLN A 207 6.10 -13.50 -7.50
N GLY A 208 5.45 -13.91 -8.59
CA GLY A 208 5.59 -15.24 -9.15
C GLY A 208 6.98 -15.51 -9.74
N ASP A 209 7.51 -16.69 -9.43
CA ASP A 209 8.50 -17.35 -10.28
C ASP A 209 8.02 -18.78 -10.57
N GLU A 210 7.74 -19.07 -11.84
CA GLU A 210 7.28 -20.37 -12.33
C GLU A 210 8.50 -21.27 -12.61
N HIS A 211 8.51 -22.50 -12.07
CA HIS A 211 9.00 -23.66 -12.84
C HIS A 211 8.45 -25.00 -12.29
N PRO A 212 8.10 -25.99 -13.15
CA PRO A 212 7.24 -27.12 -12.77
C PRO A 212 7.94 -28.49 -12.60
N ASP A 213 7.17 -29.42 -12.01
CA ASP A 213 7.21 -30.90 -12.01
C ASP A 213 8.19 -31.64 -11.07
N HIS A 214 7.66 -32.30 -10.01
CA HIS A 214 7.29 -33.74 -10.05
C HIS A 214 6.76 -34.31 -8.70
N GLN A 215 5.56 -34.91 -8.78
CA GLN A 215 5.05 -36.17 -8.16
C GLN A 215 4.97 -36.37 -6.63
N GLU A 216 3.71 -36.36 -6.18
CA GLU A 216 3.01 -37.20 -5.18
C GLU A 216 3.83 -38.13 -4.26
N GLU A 217 3.66 -37.96 -2.94
CA GLU A 217 3.18 -39.02 -2.04
C GLU A 217 2.60 -38.38 -0.75
N GLU A 218 1.38 -38.81 -0.39
CA GLU A 218 0.62 -38.40 0.80
C GLU A 218 1.32 -38.82 2.11
N GLU A 219 1.23 -38.01 3.17
CA GLU A 219 0.70 -38.40 4.49
C GLU A 219 0.81 -37.22 5.50
N GLY A 220 -0.30 -36.91 6.18
CA GLY A 220 -0.29 -36.20 7.47
C GLY A 220 -0.91 -34.81 7.48
N ASN A 221 -2.25 -34.75 7.52
CA ASN A 221 -3.03 -33.54 7.79
C ASN A 221 -2.66 -32.92 9.15
N ASN A 222 -1.91 -31.82 9.12
CA ASN A 222 -1.77 -30.83 10.19
C ASN A 222 -2.24 -29.47 9.64
N GLU A 223 -3.55 -29.31 9.51
CA GLU A 223 -4.17 -28.01 9.27
C GLU A 223 -3.97 -27.10 10.50
N GLU A 224 -3.16 -26.05 10.29
CA GLU A 224 -3.47 -24.64 10.64
C GLU A 224 -3.19 -24.15 12.07
N GLU A 225 -1.92 -23.80 12.33
CA GLU A 225 -1.58 -22.49 12.91
C GLU A 225 -0.46 -21.92 12.03
N GLU A 226 -0.81 -21.19 10.95
CA GLU A 226 0.12 -20.23 10.35
C GLU A 226 0.37 -19.15 11.41
N GLU A 227 1.30 -19.45 12.33
CA GLU A 227 1.80 -18.49 13.29
C GLU A 227 2.49 -17.41 12.46
N ASP A 228 1.81 -16.27 12.31
CA ASP A 228 2.32 -15.01 11.75
C ASP A 228 3.83 -14.93 11.96
N SER A 229 4.60 -15.17 10.90
CA SER A 229 6.04 -15.43 10.97
C SER A 229 6.83 -14.17 11.30
N THR A 230 6.13 -13.06 11.52
CA THR A 230 6.72 -11.75 11.77
C THR A 230 6.43 -11.23 13.18
N GLU A 231 7.36 -10.44 13.72
CA GLU A 231 7.27 -9.79 15.03
C GLU A 231 7.48 -8.28 14.86
N VAL A 232 6.49 -7.48 15.24
CA VAL A 232 6.63 -6.03 15.30
C VAL A 232 7.40 -5.62 16.56
N VAL A 233 8.45 -4.83 16.39
CA VAL A 233 9.34 -4.44 17.49
C VAL A 233 9.74 -2.97 17.43
N MET A 234 10.17 -2.43 18.56
CA MET A 234 10.78 -1.11 18.64
C MET A 234 12.30 -1.26 18.73
N ILE A 235 13.04 -0.57 17.85
CA ILE A 235 14.50 -0.67 17.77
C ILE A 235 15.11 0.69 18.12
N PRO A 236 15.54 0.89 19.38
CA PRO A 236 16.12 2.16 19.81
C PRO A 236 17.29 2.56 18.91
N LEU A 237 17.43 3.87 18.62
CA LEU A 237 18.44 4.45 17.75
C LEU A 237 18.20 4.23 16.25
N ALA A 238 17.70 3.07 15.83
CA ALA A 238 17.37 2.85 14.41
C ALA A 238 16.16 3.71 13.98
N ASP A 239 15.19 3.88 14.87
CA ASP A 239 13.96 4.65 14.67
C ASP A 239 14.17 6.19 14.63
N ILE A 240 15.40 6.67 14.84
CA ILE A 240 15.73 8.10 14.72
C ILE A 240 16.00 8.53 13.28
N LEU A 241 16.24 7.56 12.41
CA LEU A 241 16.57 7.81 11.02
C LEU A 241 15.28 8.12 10.27
N ASN A 242 15.24 9.29 9.66
CA ASN A 242 14.16 9.67 8.77
C ASN A 242 14.19 8.81 7.50
N ALA A 243 13.06 8.73 6.82
CA ALA A 243 12.98 8.22 5.46
C ALA A 243 12.28 9.23 4.56
N ARG A 244 12.51 9.04 3.27
CA ARG A 244 11.94 9.82 2.18
C ARG A 244 12.15 9.03 0.89
N TYR A 245 11.21 9.14 -0.03
CA TYR A 245 11.17 8.42 -1.29
C TYR A 245 12.54 8.34 -1.99
N ARG A 246 13.06 7.12 -2.16
CA ARG A 246 14.33 6.78 -2.82
C ARG A 246 15.58 7.56 -2.36
N THR A 247 15.57 8.08 -1.14
CA THR A 247 16.72 8.80 -0.56
C THR A 247 17.53 7.97 0.43
N GLU A 248 17.13 6.72 0.66
CA GLU A 248 17.79 5.82 1.58
C GLU A 248 19.26 5.62 1.24
N ASN A 249 20.09 5.68 2.28
CA ASN A 249 21.53 5.49 2.18
C ASN A 249 22.06 4.53 3.26
N VAL A 250 21.18 4.01 4.12
CA VAL A 250 21.45 2.90 5.04
C VAL A 250 20.29 1.90 5.05
N LYS A 251 20.59 0.67 5.45
CA LYS A 251 19.62 -0.39 5.72
C LYS A 251 19.99 -1.14 7.00
N LEU A 252 18.99 -1.70 7.67
CA LEU A 252 19.18 -2.50 8.87
C LEU A 252 19.29 -3.98 8.49
N PHE A 253 20.36 -4.62 8.95
CA PHE A 253 20.65 -6.03 8.75
C PHE A 253 20.61 -6.78 10.08
N TYR A 254 20.20 -8.04 10.04
CA TYR A 254 20.13 -8.88 11.22
C TYR A 254 21.36 -9.77 11.34
N GLU A 255 21.87 -9.87 12.56
CA GLU A 255 22.86 -10.88 12.94
C GLU A 255 22.36 -11.67 14.15
N PRO A 256 22.98 -12.82 14.48
CA PRO A 256 22.54 -13.65 15.60
C PRO A 256 22.46 -12.88 16.94
N ASN A 257 23.42 -11.98 17.20
CA ASN A 257 23.53 -11.29 18.48
C ASN A 257 23.12 -9.81 18.47
N CYS A 258 23.05 -9.20 17.29
CA CYS A 258 22.80 -7.77 17.16
C CYS A 258 22.13 -7.42 15.83
N LEU A 259 21.68 -6.18 15.71
CA LEU A 259 21.17 -5.59 14.48
C LEU A 259 22.17 -4.53 14.03
N LYS A 260 22.50 -4.51 12.75
CA LYS A 260 23.51 -3.61 12.18
C LYS A 260 22.89 -2.66 11.19
N MET A 261 23.03 -1.36 11.44
CA MET A 261 22.70 -0.35 10.43
C MET A 261 23.92 -0.16 9.52
N VAL A 262 23.79 -0.50 8.25
CA VAL A 262 24.90 -0.49 7.28
C VAL A 262 24.57 0.46 6.13
N SER A 263 25.55 1.27 5.72
CA SER A 263 25.38 2.17 4.58
C SER A 263 25.30 1.41 3.26
N THR A 264 24.30 1.71 2.44
CA THR A 264 24.10 1.16 1.10
C THR A 264 24.71 2.02 0.00
N LYS A 265 25.04 3.27 0.32
CA LYS A 265 25.67 4.25 -0.58
C LYS A 265 26.71 5.06 0.21
N PRO A 266 27.71 5.68 -0.43
CA PRO A 266 28.61 6.62 0.26
C PRO A 266 27.85 7.84 0.79
N ILE A 267 28.11 8.24 2.05
CA ILE A 267 27.47 9.39 2.71
C ILE A 267 28.54 10.42 3.06
N LYS A 268 28.40 11.67 2.62
CA LYS A 268 29.37 12.74 2.90
C LYS A 268 29.19 13.34 4.28
N ALA A 269 30.28 13.86 4.84
CA ALA A 269 30.20 14.65 6.06
C ALA A 269 29.20 15.81 5.89
N GLY A 270 28.23 15.91 6.80
CA GLY A 270 27.14 16.88 6.77
C GLY A 270 25.85 16.37 6.11
N GLU A 271 25.85 15.22 5.44
CA GLU A 271 24.64 14.64 4.87
C GLU A 271 23.83 13.88 5.91
N GLN A 272 22.51 13.92 5.75
CA GLN A 272 21.57 13.15 6.58
C GLN A 272 21.69 11.66 6.25
N ILE A 273 21.57 10.83 7.29
CA ILE A 273 21.52 9.38 7.20
C ILE A 273 20.04 8.99 7.12
N TRP A 274 19.64 8.48 5.96
CA TRP A 274 18.26 8.15 5.60
C TRP A 274 18.07 6.64 5.63
N ASN A 275 17.10 6.19 6.42
CA ASN A 275 16.57 4.83 6.36
C ASN A 275 15.51 4.74 5.24
N THR A 276 14.96 3.55 5.02
CA THR A 276 13.81 3.32 4.14
C THR A 276 12.57 2.93 4.93
N TYR A 277 11.42 3.51 4.60
CA TYR A 277 10.10 3.08 5.07
C TYR A 277 9.32 2.30 4.00
N GLY A 278 9.95 1.97 2.87
CA GLY A 278 9.31 1.27 1.75
C GLY A 278 8.62 2.19 0.73
N ASP A 279 9.26 3.29 0.32
CA ASP A 279 8.81 4.22 -0.74
C ASP A 279 7.30 4.52 -0.74
N LEU A 280 6.74 4.71 0.47
CA LEU A 280 5.31 4.82 0.69
C LEU A 280 4.69 6.08 0.05
N PRO A 281 3.42 6.01 -0.39
CA PRO A 281 2.69 7.18 -0.86
C PRO A 281 2.40 8.17 0.26
N ASN A 282 2.18 9.44 -0.08
CA ASN A 282 1.91 10.51 0.89
C ASN A 282 0.68 10.24 1.77
N ALA A 283 -0.32 9.53 1.26
CA ALA A 283 -1.48 9.14 2.07
C ALA A 283 -1.05 8.29 3.27
N GLU A 284 -0.16 7.32 3.05
CA GLU A 284 0.38 6.42 4.07
C GLU A 284 1.43 7.10 4.95
N LEU A 285 2.32 7.92 4.37
CA LEU A 285 3.26 8.74 5.14
C LEU A 285 2.53 9.66 6.14
N LEU A 286 1.45 10.30 5.70
CA LEU A 286 0.68 11.19 6.55
C LEU A 286 -0.03 10.39 7.65
N ARG A 287 -0.66 9.28 7.28
CA ARG A 287 -1.44 8.43 8.17
C ARG A 287 -0.57 7.82 9.28
N GLY A 288 0.53 7.16 8.92
CA GLY A 288 1.39 6.43 9.84
C GLY A 288 2.45 7.31 10.52
N PHE A 289 3.00 8.29 9.81
CA PHE A 289 4.20 9.03 10.25
C PHE A 289 3.98 10.53 10.45
N GLY A 290 2.83 11.08 10.04
CA GLY A 290 2.47 12.49 10.26
C GLY A 290 3.22 13.48 9.37
N HIS A 291 3.84 13.01 8.28
CA HIS A 291 4.54 13.87 7.32
C HIS A 291 4.20 13.47 5.87
N VAL A 292 4.62 14.29 4.92
CA VAL A 292 4.47 14.04 3.49
C VAL A 292 5.78 14.37 2.77
N ASP A 293 6.03 13.65 1.70
CA ASP A 293 7.11 13.94 0.76
C ASP A 293 6.69 15.00 -0.27
N TYR A 294 7.53 16.02 -0.39
CA TYR A 294 7.34 17.15 -1.27
C TYR A 294 8.62 17.41 -2.06
N LEU A 295 8.84 16.58 -3.07
CA LEU A 295 10.07 16.50 -3.86
C LEU A 295 9.82 17.00 -5.30
N PRO A 296 10.83 17.51 -6.01
CA PRO A 296 10.71 17.81 -7.43
C PRO A 296 10.30 16.54 -8.22
N LEU A 297 9.22 16.63 -8.99
CA LEU A 297 8.76 15.53 -9.84
C LEU A 297 9.53 15.50 -11.16
N ALA A 298 10.17 14.37 -11.46
CA ALA A 298 10.93 14.19 -12.69
C ALA A 298 10.07 14.42 -13.94
N GLY A 299 10.64 15.00 -15.00
CA GLY A 299 9.94 15.23 -16.27
C GLY A 299 8.86 16.31 -16.24
N THR A 300 8.71 17.05 -15.13
CA THR A 300 7.75 18.15 -15.01
C THR A 300 8.43 19.48 -14.71
N ASP A 301 7.95 20.56 -15.32
CA ASP A 301 8.44 21.90 -15.01
C ASP A 301 7.84 22.38 -13.69
N ASN A 302 8.69 22.56 -12.67
CA ASN A 302 8.33 23.16 -11.37
C ASN A 302 7.18 22.47 -10.59
N LYS A 303 6.88 21.19 -10.84
CA LYS A 303 5.92 20.45 -9.99
C LYS A 303 6.65 19.69 -8.88
N PHE A 304 6.01 19.64 -7.73
CA PHE A 304 6.50 18.98 -6.53
C PHE A 304 5.45 18.02 -5.97
N GLY A 305 5.87 16.92 -5.37
CA GLY A 305 5.04 15.86 -4.77
C GLY A 305 5.90 14.65 -4.42
N ASN A 306 5.27 13.52 -4.11
CA ASN A 306 5.95 12.25 -3.96
C ASN A 306 5.83 11.45 -5.27
N PRO A 307 6.93 11.04 -5.93
CA PRO A 307 6.86 10.22 -7.13
C PRO A 307 6.24 8.84 -6.90
N GLY A 308 6.25 8.33 -5.66
CA GLY A 308 5.58 7.08 -5.27
C GLY A 308 4.13 7.28 -4.79
N ASP A 309 3.51 8.43 -5.07
CA ASP A 309 2.09 8.61 -4.75
C ASP A 309 1.22 7.64 -5.55
N VAL A 310 0.21 7.11 -4.88
CA VAL A 310 -0.82 6.25 -5.46
C VAL A 310 -2.21 6.78 -5.09
N VAL A 311 -3.24 6.33 -5.80
CA VAL A 311 -4.64 6.59 -5.47
C VAL A 311 -5.50 5.34 -5.62
N GLU A 312 -6.33 5.10 -4.62
CA GLU A 312 -7.23 3.95 -4.56
C GLU A 312 -8.61 4.27 -5.17
N VAL A 313 -9.13 3.31 -5.94
CA VAL A 313 -10.46 3.33 -6.54
C VAL A 313 -11.20 2.06 -6.17
N ARG A 314 -12.24 2.18 -5.34
CA ARG A 314 -13.02 1.02 -4.88
C ARG A 314 -13.91 0.44 -5.97
N ALA A 315 -14.09 -0.88 -5.95
CA ALA A 315 -14.89 -1.65 -6.90
C ALA A 315 -16.36 -1.23 -6.94
N ASP A 316 -16.94 -0.78 -5.82
CA ASP A 316 -18.34 -0.33 -5.76
C ASP A 316 -18.59 0.87 -6.68
N LEU A 317 -17.58 1.73 -6.89
CA LEU A 317 -17.68 2.85 -7.81
C LEU A 317 -17.80 2.41 -9.26
N PHE A 318 -17.14 1.32 -9.65
CA PHE A 318 -17.24 0.75 -11.00
C PHE A 318 -18.64 0.20 -11.25
N VAL A 319 -19.22 -0.49 -10.26
CA VAL A 319 -20.59 -1.01 -10.34
C VAL A 319 -21.60 0.12 -10.51
N GLN A 320 -21.49 1.18 -9.69
CA GLN A 320 -22.35 2.36 -9.79
C GLN A 320 -22.24 3.03 -11.17
N CYS A 321 -21.01 3.23 -11.67
CA CYS A 321 -20.79 3.86 -12.97
C CYS A 321 -21.27 2.97 -14.14
N ALA A 322 -21.10 1.65 -14.05
CA ALA A 322 -21.58 0.72 -15.07
C ALA A 322 -23.11 0.76 -15.19
N LEU A 323 -23.84 0.79 -14.06
CA LEU A 323 -25.30 0.92 -14.00
C LEU A 323 -25.80 2.24 -14.62
N GLU A 324 -25.06 3.33 -14.44
CA GLU A 324 -25.43 4.65 -14.97
C GLU A 324 -25.13 4.82 -16.46
N VAL A 325 -23.94 4.38 -16.89
CA VAL A 325 -23.45 4.62 -18.27
C VAL A 325 -24.05 3.61 -19.25
N HIS A 326 -24.25 2.37 -18.82
CA HIS A 326 -24.73 1.27 -19.64
C HIS A 326 -25.86 0.47 -18.98
N PRO A 327 -26.99 1.12 -18.60
CA PRO A 327 -28.13 0.46 -17.96
C PRO A 327 -28.73 -0.68 -18.80
N GLU A 328 -28.52 -0.67 -20.12
CA GLU A 328 -28.97 -1.71 -21.03
C GLU A 328 -28.15 -3.00 -20.97
N HIS A 329 -26.89 -2.89 -20.55
CA HIS A 329 -25.94 -4.00 -20.42
C HIS A 329 -25.90 -4.56 -19.00
N VAL A 330 -26.43 -3.79 -18.05
CA VAL A 330 -26.58 -4.16 -16.65
C VAL A 330 -28.08 -4.27 -16.32
N LYS A 331 -28.79 -5.18 -17.00
CA LYS A 331 -30.24 -5.41 -16.82
C LYS A 331 -30.55 -6.49 -15.80
N GLU A 332 -29.51 -7.10 -15.24
CA GLU A 332 -29.60 -8.21 -14.33
C GLU A 332 -30.13 -7.74 -12.97
N ALA A 333 -30.71 -8.67 -12.21
CA ALA A 333 -31.09 -8.38 -10.84
C ALA A 333 -29.83 -8.02 -10.03
N GLU A 334 -29.95 -7.11 -9.07
CA GLU A 334 -28.88 -6.74 -8.12
C GLU A 334 -28.17 -7.97 -7.53
N SER A 335 -28.92 -9.07 -7.34
CA SER A 335 -28.41 -10.37 -6.89
C SER A 335 -27.36 -11.01 -7.82
N GLU A 336 -27.43 -10.82 -9.14
CA GLU A 336 -26.48 -11.40 -10.09
C GLU A 336 -25.18 -10.59 -10.13
N LEU A 337 -25.25 -9.27 -9.97
CA LEU A 337 -24.06 -8.43 -9.84
C LEU A 337 -23.29 -8.77 -8.56
N ILE A 338 -24.00 -9.02 -7.46
CA ILE A 338 -23.39 -9.51 -6.21
C ILE A 338 -22.67 -10.84 -6.47
N GLU A 339 -23.30 -11.80 -7.15
CA GLU A 339 -22.66 -13.08 -7.50
C GLU A 339 -21.37 -12.89 -8.32
N ARG A 340 -21.33 -11.91 -9.24
CA ARG A 340 -20.13 -11.60 -10.03
C ARG A 340 -19.01 -11.02 -9.19
N ILE A 341 -19.35 -10.17 -8.21
CA ILE A 341 -18.38 -9.53 -7.31
C ILE A 341 -17.83 -10.58 -6.33
N ASP A 342 -18.70 -11.40 -5.74
CA ASP A 342 -18.31 -12.49 -4.86
C ASP A 342 -17.35 -13.45 -5.60
N TRP A 343 -17.69 -13.84 -6.83
CA TRP A 343 -16.80 -14.67 -7.65
C TRP A 343 -15.46 -13.99 -7.96
N TRP A 344 -15.45 -12.68 -8.22
CA TRP A 344 -14.20 -11.94 -8.46
C TRP A 344 -13.27 -11.99 -7.23
N LEU A 345 -13.83 -11.80 -6.03
CA LEU A 345 -13.10 -11.87 -4.77
C LEU A 345 -12.61 -13.28 -4.47
N GLU A 346 -13.44 -14.31 -4.71
CA GLU A 346 -13.09 -15.72 -4.50
C GLU A 346 -11.92 -16.17 -5.40
N GLU A 347 -11.79 -15.60 -6.60
CA GLU A 347 -10.71 -15.94 -7.54
C GLU A 347 -9.45 -15.07 -7.34
N GLY A 348 -9.35 -14.38 -6.20
CA GLY A 348 -8.19 -13.58 -5.82
C GLY A 348 -8.15 -12.20 -6.45
N GLY A 349 -9.29 -11.67 -6.92
CA GLY A 349 -9.40 -10.29 -7.34
C GLY A 349 -9.65 -9.33 -6.17
N ASP A 350 -9.10 -8.12 -6.26
CA ASP A 350 -9.24 -7.11 -5.20
C ASP A 350 -10.51 -6.25 -5.34
N ASP A 351 -11.04 -5.75 -4.22
CA ASP A 351 -12.12 -4.77 -4.18
C ASP A 351 -11.63 -3.30 -4.24
N VAL A 352 -10.32 -3.10 -4.28
CA VAL A 352 -9.66 -1.79 -4.40
C VAL A 352 -8.63 -1.85 -5.52
N PHE A 353 -8.75 -0.96 -6.49
CA PHE A 353 -7.77 -0.81 -7.56
C PHE A 353 -6.83 0.36 -7.27
N VAL A 354 -5.53 0.09 -7.26
CA VAL A 354 -4.49 1.11 -7.04
C VAL A 354 -4.02 1.68 -8.38
N LEU A 355 -3.97 3.00 -8.46
CA LEU A 355 -3.45 3.75 -9.61
C LEU A 355 -2.19 4.50 -9.20
N GLU A 356 -1.16 4.44 -10.04
CA GLU A 356 0.13 5.10 -9.81
C GLU A 356 0.70 5.65 -11.11
N ILE A 357 1.68 6.56 -11.00
CA ILE A 357 2.47 7.00 -12.15
C ILE A 357 3.90 6.52 -11.90
N ASP A 358 4.29 5.44 -12.55
CA ASP A 358 5.65 4.92 -12.47
C ASP A 358 6.63 6.00 -12.99
N PRO A 359 7.53 6.54 -12.13
CA PRO A 359 8.48 7.56 -12.53
C PRO A 359 9.58 7.05 -13.46
N ASP A 360 9.80 5.73 -13.53
CA ASP A 360 10.80 5.10 -14.38
C ASP A 360 10.22 4.67 -15.75
N SER A 361 8.88 4.63 -15.88
CA SER A 361 8.19 4.31 -17.13
C SER A 361 7.92 5.56 -17.97
N SER A 362 8.05 5.42 -19.29
CA SER A 362 7.66 6.47 -20.24
C SER A 362 6.17 6.46 -20.60
N GLU A 363 5.44 5.39 -20.24
CA GLU A 363 4.04 5.21 -20.60
C GLU A 363 3.16 4.95 -19.39
N LEU A 364 2.01 5.64 -19.36
CA LEU A 364 0.96 5.40 -18.37
C LEU A 364 0.10 4.21 -18.80
N GLU A 365 0.24 3.10 -18.10
CA GLU A 365 -0.52 1.86 -18.34
C GLU A 365 -1.75 1.78 -17.43
N ILE A 366 -2.87 1.31 -18.00
CA ILE A 366 -4.11 1.07 -17.27
C ILE A 366 -4.02 -0.31 -16.61
N PRO A 367 -4.19 -0.42 -15.27
CA PRO A 367 -4.14 -1.71 -14.60
C PRO A 367 -5.07 -2.74 -15.26
N PRO A 368 -4.53 -3.90 -15.70
CA PRO A 368 -5.34 -4.96 -16.30
C PRO A 368 -6.52 -5.41 -15.44
N PRO A 369 -6.41 -5.54 -14.10
CA PRO A 369 -7.54 -5.90 -13.25
C PRO A 369 -8.74 -4.96 -13.39
N MET A 370 -8.53 -3.64 -13.53
CA MET A 370 -9.63 -2.68 -13.72
C MET A 370 -10.41 -2.95 -15.01
N LEU A 371 -9.71 -3.26 -16.11
CA LEU A 371 -10.34 -3.60 -17.38
C LEU A 371 -11.11 -4.91 -17.29
N SER A 372 -10.49 -5.94 -16.68
CA SER A 372 -11.10 -7.26 -16.51
C SER A 372 -12.34 -7.20 -15.63
N PHE A 373 -12.28 -6.50 -14.49
CA PHE A 373 -13.40 -6.32 -13.59
C PHE A 373 -14.55 -5.54 -14.25
N THR A 374 -14.24 -4.44 -14.93
CA THR A 374 -15.26 -3.65 -15.66
C THR A 374 -15.97 -4.50 -16.73
N ARG A 375 -15.23 -5.38 -17.42
CA ARG A 375 -15.83 -6.29 -18.40
C ARG A 375 -16.69 -7.38 -17.76
N LEU A 376 -16.29 -7.89 -16.60
CA LEU A 376 -17.04 -8.89 -15.84
C LEU A 376 -18.43 -8.35 -15.48
N ILE A 377 -18.49 -7.11 -14.99
CA ILE A 377 -19.76 -6.47 -14.59
C ILE A 377 -20.61 -6.06 -15.80
N LEU A 378 -20.00 -5.68 -16.93
CA LEU A 378 -20.74 -5.19 -18.11
C LEU A 378 -21.28 -6.28 -19.05
N PHE A 379 -20.61 -7.43 -19.17
CA PHE A 379 -20.91 -8.38 -20.24
C PHE A 379 -21.30 -9.77 -19.73
N GLN A 380 -22.57 -10.16 -19.93
CA GLN A 380 -23.07 -11.50 -19.61
C GLN A 380 -22.20 -12.63 -20.18
N ALA A 381 -21.77 -12.50 -21.43
CA ALA A 381 -20.97 -13.53 -22.09
C ALA A 381 -19.59 -13.70 -21.45
N GLU A 382 -19.02 -12.62 -20.89
CA GLU A 382 -17.77 -12.71 -20.12
C GLU A 382 -18.02 -13.35 -18.75
N TRP A 383 -19.14 -13.05 -18.09
CA TRP A 383 -19.55 -13.71 -16.85
C TRP A 383 -19.72 -15.22 -17.01
N GLU A 384 -20.50 -15.68 -18.00
CA GLU A 384 -20.70 -17.11 -18.28
C GLU A 384 -19.38 -17.82 -18.59
N ARG A 385 -18.47 -17.13 -19.28
CA ARG A 385 -17.15 -17.65 -19.59
C ARG A 385 -16.25 -17.70 -18.36
N ALA A 386 -16.29 -16.69 -17.50
CA ALA A 386 -15.53 -16.63 -16.26
C ALA A 386 -15.93 -17.79 -15.35
N LYS A 387 -17.23 -17.97 -15.12
CA LYS A 387 -17.81 -19.06 -14.32
C LYS A 387 -17.49 -20.46 -14.86
N SER A 388 -17.39 -20.63 -16.18
CA SER A 388 -17.10 -21.94 -16.79
C SER A 388 -15.60 -22.27 -16.86
N LYS A 389 -14.72 -21.29 -16.77
CA LYS A 389 -13.27 -21.46 -16.96
C LYS A 389 -12.44 -21.11 -15.73
N SER A 390 -13.05 -20.58 -14.67
CA SER A 390 -12.38 -20.04 -13.48
C SER A 390 -11.22 -19.10 -13.88
N LYS A 391 -11.51 -18.17 -14.79
CA LYS A 391 -10.53 -17.18 -15.26
C LYS A 391 -11.19 -15.84 -15.51
N PRO A 392 -10.59 -14.73 -15.07
CA PRO A 392 -11.15 -13.40 -15.28
C PRO A 392 -11.20 -13.05 -16.78
N PRO A 393 -12.08 -12.12 -17.18
CA PRO A 393 -12.14 -11.64 -18.56
C PRO A 393 -10.79 -11.09 -19.02
N LYS A 394 -10.52 -11.17 -20.33
CA LYS A 394 -9.28 -10.58 -20.87
C LYS A 394 -9.34 -9.04 -20.79
N PRO A 395 -8.25 -8.36 -20.36
CA PRO A 395 -8.20 -6.91 -20.26
C PRO A 395 -8.26 -6.32 -21.68
N THR A 396 -9.44 -5.84 -22.07
CA THR A 396 -9.70 -5.34 -23.43
C THR A 396 -10.22 -3.91 -23.35
N MET A 397 -9.62 -3.03 -24.15
CA MET A 397 -9.97 -1.61 -24.23
C MET A 397 -11.07 -1.37 -25.27
N ASP A 398 -12.25 -1.95 -25.07
CA ASP A 398 -13.42 -1.66 -25.91
C ASP A 398 -14.15 -0.38 -25.47
N MET A 399 -15.03 0.13 -26.34
CA MET A 399 -15.66 1.44 -26.14
C MET A 399 -16.54 1.49 -24.88
N GLN A 400 -17.26 0.42 -24.56
CA GLN A 400 -18.14 0.35 -23.38
C GLN A 400 -17.33 0.21 -22.08
N THR A 401 -16.25 -0.56 -22.09
CA THR A 401 -15.33 -0.62 -20.94
C THR A 401 -14.69 0.75 -20.69
N LEU A 402 -14.19 1.40 -21.74
CA LEU A 402 -13.54 2.71 -21.62
C LEU A 402 -14.49 3.82 -21.17
N SER A 403 -15.76 3.82 -21.61
CA SER A 403 -16.75 4.82 -21.16
C SER A 403 -17.06 4.71 -19.67
N VAL A 404 -17.13 3.50 -19.12
CA VAL A 404 -17.29 3.29 -17.67
C VAL A 404 -16.05 3.76 -16.93
N LEU A 405 -14.85 3.41 -17.40
CA LEU A 405 -13.60 3.85 -16.76
C LEU A 405 -13.48 5.39 -16.70
N VAL A 406 -13.86 6.11 -17.78
CA VAL A 406 -13.91 7.59 -17.74
C VAL A 406 -14.88 8.06 -16.65
N ALA A 407 -16.08 7.50 -16.58
CA ALA A 407 -17.08 7.89 -15.57
C ALA A 407 -16.59 7.61 -14.14
N VAL A 408 -15.94 6.47 -13.90
CA VAL A 408 -15.33 6.10 -12.61
C VAL A 408 -14.28 7.13 -12.19
N LEU A 409 -13.35 7.46 -13.09
CA LEU A 409 -12.28 8.42 -12.82
C LEU A 409 -12.82 9.83 -12.57
N GLU A 410 -13.81 10.27 -13.36
CA GLU A 410 -14.48 11.56 -13.17
C GLU A 410 -15.23 11.61 -11.84
N ARG A 411 -15.90 10.54 -11.44
CA ARG A 411 -16.59 10.48 -10.16
C ARG A 411 -15.64 10.44 -8.98
N ARG A 412 -14.53 9.72 -9.12
CA ARG A 412 -13.47 9.69 -8.12
C ARG A 412 -12.85 11.07 -7.92
N LEU A 413 -12.66 11.86 -8.99
CA LEU A 413 -12.25 13.27 -8.93
C LEU A 413 -13.29 14.17 -8.27
N GLN A 414 -14.59 13.88 -8.44
CA GLN A 414 -15.68 14.63 -7.80
C GLN A 414 -15.83 14.33 -6.30
N ALA A 415 -15.16 13.31 -5.77
CA ALA A 415 -15.17 13.00 -4.34
C ALA A 415 -14.43 14.04 -3.49
N TYR A 416 -13.55 14.83 -4.11
CA TYR A 416 -12.85 15.94 -3.44
C TYR A 416 -13.64 17.24 -3.55
N ASP A 417 -13.58 18.07 -2.50
CA ASP A 417 -14.32 19.34 -2.44
C ASP A 417 -13.76 20.44 -3.37
N THR A 418 -12.51 20.30 -3.82
CA THR A 418 -11.80 21.28 -4.67
C THR A 418 -11.31 20.65 -5.97
N SER A 419 -11.15 21.45 -7.02
CA SER A 419 -10.53 20.97 -8.27
C SER A 419 -9.01 20.92 -8.17
N LEU A 420 -8.36 20.16 -9.07
CA LEU A 420 -6.91 20.09 -9.16
C LEU A 420 -6.29 21.47 -9.43
N GLU A 421 -6.89 22.28 -10.29
CA GLU A 421 -6.39 23.61 -10.65
C GLU A 421 -6.45 24.58 -9.47
N ALA A 422 -7.52 24.50 -8.66
CA ALA A 422 -7.67 25.31 -7.46
C ALA A 422 -6.58 24.97 -6.44
N ASP A 423 -6.35 23.68 -6.22
CA ASP A 423 -5.33 23.21 -5.28
C ASP A 423 -3.90 23.50 -5.77
N GLU A 424 -3.59 23.29 -7.06
CA GLU A 424 -2.28 23.64 -7.63
C GLU A 424 -2.01 25.15 -7.53
N SER A 425 -3.03 25.98 -7.68
CA SER A 425 -2.91 27.44 -7.46
C SER A 425 -2.53 27.77 -6.02
N ILE A 426 -3.16 27.13 -5.04
CA ILE A 426 -2.84 27.32 -3.61
C ILE A 426 -1.41 26.82 -3.33
N LEU A 427 -1.06 25.65 -3.85
CA LEU A 427 0.24 25.01 -3.68
C LEU A 427 1.37 25.89 -4.23
N ASN A 428 1.15 26.59 -5.36
CA ASN A 428 2.15 27.47 -5.97
C ASN A 428 2.22 28.87 -5.34
N THR A 429 1.17 29.36 -4.69
CA THR A 429 1.07 30.78 -4.27
C THR A 429 0.99 31.00 -2.77
N ARG A 430 0.56 30.00 -1.99
CA ARG A 430 0.16 30.16 -0.58
C ARG A 430 0.56 29.00 0.33
N LEU A 431 1.37 28.05 -0.13
CA LEU A 431 1.76 26.87 0.66
C LEU A 431 2.35 27.22 2.04
N ASP A 432 3.18 28.26 2.09
CA ASP A 432 3.83 28.71 3.33
C ASP A 432 2.86 29.41 4.30
N ALA A 433 1.73 29.91 3.81
CA ALA A 433 0.71 30.58 4.62
C ALA A 433 -0.29 29.62 5.27
N LEU A 434 -0.31 28.34 4.87
CA LEU A 434 -1.18 27.32 5.43
C LEU A 434 -0.65 26.82 6.78
N SER A 435 -1.55 26.33 7.64
CA SER A 435 -1.17 25.50 8.78
C SER A 435 -0.51 24.20 8.30
N LEU A 436 0.22 23.53 9.18
CA LEU A 436 0.90 22.27 8.87
C LEU A 436 -0.07 21.21 8.34
N ASN A 437 -1.18 20.98 9.06
CA ASN A 437 -2.20 19.99 8.69
C ASN A 437 -2.82 20.30 7.32
N LYS A 438 -3.20 21.57 7.08
CA LYS A 438 -3.77 22.01 5.79
C LYS A 438 -2.75 21.86 4.65
N ARG A 439 -1.47 22.08 4.92
CA ARG A 439 -0.39 21.85 3.95
C ARG A 439 -0.27 20.36 3.61
N HIS A 440 -0.21 19.48 4.62
CA HIS A 440 -0.09 18.05 4.40
C HIS A 440 -1.31 17.50 3.63
N ALA A 441 -2.52 17.87 4.05
CA ALA A 441 -3.74 17.50 3.35
C ALA A 441 -3.77 18.00 1.89
N LEU A 442 -3.29 19.22 1.64
CA LEU A 442 -3.16 19.77 0.28
C LEU A 442 -2.19 18.96 -0.59
N ILE A 443 -1.05 18.52 -0.04
CA ILE A 443 -0.07 17.74 -0.80
C ILE A 443 -0.64 16.37 -1.17
N VAL A 444 -1.27 15.67 -0.23
CA VAL A 444 -1.92 14.36 -0.49
C VAL A 444 -2.98 14.50 -1.59
N ARG A 445 -3.94 15.42 -1.43
CA ARG A 445 -5.03 15.57 -2.41
C ARG A 445 -4.54 15.97 -3.79
N VAL A 446 -3.49 16.79 -3.89
CA VAL A 446 -2.91 17.16 -5.19
C VAL A 446 -2.23 15.96 -5.84
N GLY A 447 -1.48 15.15 -5.08
CA GLY A 447 -0.87 13.91 -5.56
C GLY A 447 -1.91 12.98 -6.17
N GLU A 448 -2.94 12.63 -5.39
CA GLU A 448 -4.02 11.74 -5.83
C GLU A 448 -4.78 12.31 -7.06
N LYS A 449 -5.14 13.59 -7.05
CA LYS A 449 -5.85 14.23 -8.17
C LYS A 449 -5.02 14.27 -9.45
N ARG A 450 -3.70 14.43 -9.37
CA ARG A 450 -2.81 14.39 -10.55
C ARG A 450 -2.84 13.01 -11.20
N ILE A 451 -2.78 11.96 -10.40
CA ILE A 451 -2.84 10.57 -10.89
C ILE A 451 -4.19 10.34 -11.57
N LEU A 452 -5.30 10.64 -10.87
CA LEU A 452 -6.64 10.49 -11.42
C LEU A 452 -6.83 11.27 -12.73
N GLN A 453 -6.36 12.51 -12.79
CA GLN A 453 -6.47 13.35 -13.99
C GLN A 453 -5.66 12.75 -15.15
N ALA A 454 -4.44 12.27 -14.91
CA ALA A 454 -3.61 11.65 -15.92
C ALA A 454 -4.27 10.39 -16.51
N TYR A 455 -4.79 9.52 -15.65
CA TYR A 455 -5.56 8.34 -16.08
C TYR A 455 -6.82 8.74 -16.85
N ARG A 456 -7.58 9.72 -16.35
CA ARG A 456 -8.81 10.19 -17.00
C ARG A 456 -8.54 10.69 -18.41
N ASP A 457 -7.49 11.47 -18.60
CA ASP A 457 -7.14 12.02 -19.91
C ASP A 457 -6.63 10.93 -20.86
N LYS A 458 -5.85 9.96 -20.37
CA LYS A 458 -5.40 8.80 -21.14
C LYS A 458 -6.58 7.94 -21.61
N VAL A 459 -7.47 7.55 -20.69
CA VAL A 459 -8.65 6.72 -21.00
C VAL A 459 -9.60 7.48 -21.94
N GLY A 460 -9.78 8.78 -21.71
CA GLY A 460 -10.58 9.66 -22.58
C GLY A 460 -10.05 9.71 -24.01
N HIS A 461 -8.74 9.86 -24.19
CA HIS A 461 -8.12 9.83 -25.51
C HIS A 461 -8.32 8.49 -26.22
N LEU A 462 -8.14 7.38 -25.51
CA LEU A 462 -8.37 6.03 -26.05
C LEU A 462 -9.84 5.83 -26.46
N LEU A 463 -10.78 6.36 -25.69
CA LEU A 463 -12.21 6.32 -25.99
C LEU A 463 -12.54 7.11 -27.27
N ASP A 464 -11.97 8.30 -27.41
CA ASP A 464 -12.19 9.14 -28.60
C ASP A 464 -11.56 8.51 -29.86
N GLU A 465 -10.38 7.89 -29.74
CA GLU A 465 -9.80 7.10 -30.84
C GLU A 465 -10.70 5.93 -31.26
N ALA A 466 -11.27 5.21 -30.29
CA ALA A 466 -12.19 4.10 -30.55
C ALA A 466 -13.45 4.58 -31.29
N ARG A 467 -14.03 5.71 -30.86
CA ARG A 467 -15.17 6.37 -31.52
C ARG A 467 -14.85 6.77 -32.95
N MET A 468 -13.67 7.34 -33.20
CA MET A 468 -13.26 7.73 -34.55
C MET A 468 -13.07 6.53 -35.48
N LYS A 469 -12.49 5.42 -34.99
CA LYS A 469 -12.32 4.18 -35.76
C LYS A 469 -13.67 3.58 -36.18
N GLU A 470 -14.66 3.59 -35.28
CA GLU A 470 -16.00 3.09 -35.56
C GLU A 470 -16.76 3.98 -36.58
N ALA A 471 -16.68 5.30 -36.41
CA ALA A 471 -17.24 6.26 -37.37
C ALA A 471 -16.62 6.11 -38.77
N GLY A 472 -15.30 5.94 -38.85
CA GLY A 472 -14.57 5.67 -40.09
C GLY A 472 -15.00 4.37 -40.76
N ALA A 473 -15.15 3.29 -40.00
CA ALA A 473 -15.62 1.98 -40.48
C ALA A 473 -17.07 2.01 -40.98
N SER A 474 -17.94 2.82 -40.36
CA SER A 474 -19.33 3.00 -40.78
C SER A 474 -19.45 3.76 -42.13
N SER A 475 -18.56 4.73 -42.37
CA SER A 475 -18.54 5.52 -43.61
C SER A 475 -18.04 4.72 -44.83
N GLY A 476 -17.09 3.79 -44.63
CA GLY A 476 -16.51 2.94 -45.68
C GLY A 476 -17.42 1.80 -46.18
N LYS A 477 -18.49 1.47 -45.46
CA LYS A 477 -19.47 0.45 -45.89
C LYS A 477 -20.56 0.97 -46.84
N SER A 478 -20.63 2.27 -47.11
CA SER A 478 -21.67 2.86 -47.96
C SER A 478 -21.35 2.96 -49.46
N SER A 479 -20.13 2.65 -49.90
CA SER A 479 -19.69 2.88 -51.31
C SER A 479 -19.43 1.62 -52.15
N GLY A 480 -20.11 0.50 -51.89
CA GLY A 480 -19.75 -0.77 -52.54
C GLY A 480 -20.88 -1.76 -52.78
N LYS A 481 -21.91 -1.41 -53.55
CA LYS A 481 -22.71 -2.37 -54.36
C LYS A 481 -23.59 -1.69 -55.42
N GLY A 482 -22.96 -0.98 -56.36
CA GLY A 482 -23.56 -0.67 -57.65
C GLY A 482 -23.61 -1.93 -58.52
N LYS A 483 -24.80 -2.49 -58.69
CA LYS A 483 -25.15 -3.69 -59.44
C LYS A 483 -24.83 -3.48 -60.94
N ARG A 484 -23.80 -4.14 -61.49
CA ARG A 484 -23.59 -4.26 -62.95
C ARG A 484 -24.11 -5.61 -63.43
N GLN A 485 -25.26 -5.54 -64.09
CA GLN A 485 -25.92 -6.60 -64.84
C GLN A 485 -25.07 -6.89 -66.10
N ARG A 486 -24.69 -8.15 -66.32
CA ARG A 486 -24.11 -8.61 -67.60
C ARG A 486 -25.16 -9.48 -68.29
N GLU A 487 -25.68 -8.98 -69.39
CA GLU A 487 -26.41 -9.76 -70.37
C GLU A 487 -25.44 -10.67 -71.13
N ALA A 488 -25.92 -11.88 -71.42
CA ALA A 488 -25.28 -12.86 -72.26
C ALA A 488 -25.58 -12.55 -73.72
N ASP A 489 -24.59 -12.71 -74.60
CA ASP A 489 -24.87 -13.07 -75.97
C ASP A 489 -23.75 -13.97 -76.53
N ASP A 490 -24.18 -14.91 -77.37
CA ASP A 490 -23.55 -16.18 -77.75
C ASP A 490 -22.76 -16.06 -79.08
N SER A 491 -22.07 -17.14 -79.47
CA SER A 491 -21.29 -17.40 -80.71
C SER A 491 -19.85 -16.84 -80.76
N GLU A 492 -18.81 -17.53 -81.23
CA GLU A 492 -18.73 -18.66 -82.16
C GLU A 492 -17.37 -19.38 -82.02
N LYS A 493 -17.35 -20.69 -82.33
CA LYS A 493 -16.16 -21.56 -82.35
C LYS A 493 -15.34 -21.35 -83.62
N ASP A 494 -14.00 -21.34 -83.53
CA ASP A 494 -13.15 -22.13 -84.45
C ASP A 494 -11.72 -22.35 -83.90
N GLY A 495 -11.09 -23.42 -84.39
CA GLY A 495 -9.98 -24.16 -83.78
C GLY A 495 -8.56 -23.64 -83.95
N GLY A 496 -7.63 -24.26 -83.21
CA GLY A 496 -6.22 -23.88 -83.21
C GLY A 496 -5.30 -24.75 -82.36
N ARG A 497 -4.94 -25.92 -82.89
CA ARG A 497 -3.86 -26.88 -82.52
C ARG A 497 -2.75 -26.46 -81.51
N ARG A 498 -2.52 -27.38 -80.54
CA ARG A 498 -1.24 -28.02 -80.11
C ARG A 498 0.09 -27.28 -80.39
N ILE A 499 0.93 -27.12 -79.34
CA ILE A 499 2.25 -27.80 -79.17
C ILE A 499 2.87 -27.49 -77.79
N LYS A 500 3.50 -28.53 -77.23
CA LYS A 500 4.30 -28.63 -76.00
C LYS A 500 5.57 -27.75 -76.00
N ARG A 501 6.03 -27.32 -74.83
CA ARG A 501 7.42 -27.56 -74.37
C ARG A 501 7.63 -27.26 -72.88
N GLN A 502 7.96 -28.31 -72.12
CA GLN A 502 8.77 -28.26 -70.89
C GLN A 502 10.23 -27.99 -71.28
N VAL A 503 10.91 -27.11 -70.53
CA VAL A 503 12.34 -27.07 -70.15
C VAL A 503 12.41 -25.95 -69.08
N ARG A 504 13.00 -26.04 -67.89
CA ARG A 504 13.75 -27.02 -67.11
C ARG A 504 13.56 -26.66 -65.65
#